data_AF-A0A1W9LXY9-F1
#
_entry.id   AF-A0A1W9LXY9-F1
#
_cell.length_a   1.000
_cell.length_b   1.000
_cell.length_c   1.000
_cell.angle_alpha   90.00
_cell.angle_beta   90.00
_cell.angle_gamma   90.00
#
_symmetry.space_group_name_H-M   'P 1'
#
loop_
_entity.id
_entity.type
_entity.pdbx_description
1 polymer ?
#
loop_
_entity_poly.entity_id
_entity_poly.type
_entity_poly.pdbx_seq_one_letter_code
_entity_poly.pdbx_strand_id
1 'polypeptide(L)'
;MSQGQYNLRETVFSKLSEIIKSVSGIDTAQIDTDAHFLELGIDSLMLVRINQGIQKRFGIEMSMLQFYEDTNTINKISDYIAGFGVRGSESEVSSERSEISNQRTETPSYAIPITPELSPLTSVERIMFQQMQAMSQLMSQQLEILKKGSGSEVRGQRSETRSHLSPLTSHPLPANVNLRGMKLEPDVLTQRQQDFLKKFIERYTARSKKSKELVQKYRPFFSDWINSLGFRLSLKEIMYPVVGPRSEGSKFWDVDGNEYIDIARRELFRKPSAIYHKSD
;
A
#
# COMPACT_ATOMS: atom_id res chain seq x y z
N MET A 1 -28.90 21.03 21.69
CA MET A 1 -28.08 20.17 20.80
C MET A 1 -29.06 19.35 19.98
N SER A 2 -29.08 19.56 18.66
CA SER A 2 -30.25 19.36 17.79
C SER A 2 -30.43 17.91 17.31
N GLN A 3 -31.68 17.44 17.26
CA GLN A 3 -32.10 16.11 16.76
C GLN A 3 -31.56 15.75 15.35
N GLY A 4 -31.13 16.74 14.56
CA GLY A 4 -30.52 16.51 13.25
C GLY A 4 -29.14 15.83 13.28
N GLN A 5 -28.34 16.01 14.34
CA GLN A 5 -27.00 15.43 14.44
C GLN A 5 -27.02 13.92 14.72
N TYR A 6 -28.00 13.45 15.50
CA TYR A 6 -28.15 12.02 15.82
C TYR A 6 -28.52 11.20 14.58
N ASN A 7 -29.42 11.69 13.73
CA ASN A 7 -29.82 11.01 12.50
C ASN A 7 -28.69 10.90 11.46
N LEU A 8 -27.80 11.91 11.40
CA LEU A 8 -26.66 11.89 10.47
C LEU A 8 -25.63 10.84 10.90
N ARG A 9 -25.28 10.80 12.19
CA ARG A 9 -24.34 9.81 12.74
C ARG A 9 -24.83 8.39 12.53
N GLU A 10 -26.11 8.13 12.79
CA GLU A 10 -26.71 6.80 12.61
C GLU A 10 -26.72 6.35 11.14
N THR A 11 -27.00 7.28 10.22
CA THR A 11 -26.92 7.02 8.77
C THR A 11 -25.48 6.73 8.32
N VAL A 12 -24.51 7.48 8.84
CA VAL A 12 -23.08 7.28 8.57
C VAL A 12 -22.64 5.92 9.09
N PHE A 13 -23.00 5.59 10.33
CA PHE A 13 -22.66 4.34 10.98
C PHE A 13 -23.21 3.13 10.21
N SER A 14 -24.49 3.18 9.79
CA SER A 14 -25.12 2.11 9.00
C SER A 14 -24.38 1.89 7.68
N LYS A 15 -24.10 2.97 6.93
CA LYS A 15 -23.38 2.89 5.64
C LYS A 15 -21.92 2.47 5.80
N LEU A 16 -21.24 2.91 6.86
CA LEU A 16 -19.88 2.50 7.16
C LEU A 16 -19.82 1.01 7.50
N SER A 17 -20.79 0.51 8.27
CA SER A 17 -20.92 -0.90 8.59
C SER A 17 -21.14 -1.76 7.34
N GLU A 18 -21.92 -1.29 6.36
CA GLU A 18 -22.03 -1.94 5.04
C GLU A 18 -20.70 -2.00 4.29
N ILE A 19 -19.94 -0.89 4.28
CA ILE A 19 -18.62 -0.83 3.63
C ILE A 19 -17.69 -1.85 4.28
N ILE A 20 -17.63 -1.88 5.61
CA ILE A 20 -16.78 -2.80 6.36
C ILE A 20 -17.20 -4.25 6.09
N LYS A 21 -18.50 -4.58 6.15
CA LYS A 21 -19.01 -5.92 5.81
C LYS A 21 -18.62 -6.35 4.39
N SER A 22 -18.70 -5.44 3.42
CA SER A 22 -18.33 -5.76 2.03
C SER A 22 -16.84 -6.04 1.84
N VAL A 23 -15.98 -5.45 2.70
CA VAL A 23 -14.52 -5.59 2.59
C VAL A 23 -13.99 -6.72 3.48
N SER A 24 -14.45 -6.83 4.71
CA SER A 24 -13.97 -7.80 5.71
C SER A 24 -14.75 -9.11 5.70
N GLY A 25 -15.99 -9.11 5.18
CA GLY A 25 -16.90 -10.25 5.23
C GLY A 25 -17.52 -10.50 6.61
N ILE A 26 -17.25 -9.65 7.60
CA ILE A 26 -17.78 -9.74 8.96
C ILE A 26 -19.23 -9.21 8.96
N ASP A 27 -20.16 -9.95 9.57
CA ASP A 27 -21.55 -9.49 9.66
C ASP A 27 -21.67 -8.29 10.60
N THR A 28 -22.46 -7.28 10.22
CA THR A 28 -22.60 -6.02 10.95
C THR A 28 -23.08 -6.20 12.39
N ALA A 29 -23.78 -7.31 12.68
CA ALA A 29 -24.25 -7.65 14.02
C ALA A 29 -23.16 -8.25 14.95
N GLN A 30 -22.02 -8.68 14.39
CA GLN A 30 -20.90 -9.27 15.14
C GLN A 30 -19.71 -8.33 15.28
N ILE A 31 -19.78 -7.13 14.69
CA ILE A 31 -18.68 -6.18 14.77
C ILE A 31 -18.74 -5.46 16.11
N ASP A 32 -17.70 -5.64 16.92
CA ASP A 32 -17.45 -4.77 18.07
C ASP A 32 -17.06 -3.38 17.53
N THR A 33 -17.91 -2.39 17.82
CA THR A 33 -17.79 -1.03 17.27
C THR A 33 -16.71 -0.20 17.94
N ASP A 34 -16.24 -0.63 19.12
CA ASP A 34 -15.20 0.01 19.93
C ASP A 34 -13.87 -0.72 19.88
N ALA A 35 -13.83 -1.93 19.33
CA ALA A 35 -12.60 -2.66 19.07
C ALA A 35 -11.74 -1.96 18.00
N HIS A 36 -10.42 -2.05 18.17
CA HIS A 36 -9.49 -1.52 17.18
C HIS A 36 -9.58 -2.35 15.90
N PHE A 37 -9.48 -1.71 14.73
CA PHE A 37 -9.54 -2.43 13.44
C PHE A 37 -8.59 -3.62 13.30
N LEU A 38 -7.41 -3.56 13.94
CA LEU A 38 -6.45 -4.66 13.93
C LEU A 38 -6.94 -5.88 14.73
N GLU A 39 -7.68 -5.65 15.82
CA GLU A 39 -8.27 -6.70 16.66
C GLU A 39 -9.42 -7.41 15.93
N LEU A 40 -10.15 -6.65 15.09
CA LEU A 40 -11.18 -7.17 14.18
C LEU A 40 -10.59 -7.91 12.96
N GLY A 41 -9.26 -8.02 12.86
CA GLY A 41 -8.59 -8.67 11.73
C GLY A 41 -8.64 -7.87 10.42
N ILE A 42 -8.92 -6.56 10.50
CA ILE A 42 -8.88 -5.66 9.35
C ILE A 42 -7.42 -5.23 9.11
N ASP A 43 -6.86 -5.68 8.00
CA ASP A 43 -5.48 -5.38 7.61
C ASP A 43 -5.35 -4.03 6.86
N SER A 44 -4.11 -3.63 6.57
CA SER A 44 -3.82 -2.35 5.90
C SER A 44 -4.34 -2.27 4.46
N LEU A 45 -4.51 -3.39 3.76
CA LEU A 45 -5.08 -3.42 2.41
C LEU A 45 -6.61 -3.28 2.47
N MET A 46 -7.25 -3.89 3.46
CA MET A 46 -8.66 -3.72 3.76
C MET A 46 -8.96 -2.28 4.16
N LEU A 47 -8.10 -1.64 4.97
CA LEU A 47 -8.24 -0.21 5.30
C LEU A 47 -8.19 0.68 4.06
N VAL A 48 -7.31 0.39 3.09
CA VAL A 48 -7.28 1.13 1.80
C VAL A 48 -8.62 0.98 1.06
N ARG A 49 -9.20 -0.22 1.01
CA ARG A 49 -10.51 -0.46 0.37
C ARG A 49 -11.66 0.22 1.12
N ILE A 50 -11.62 0.22 2.45
CA ILE A 50 -12.58 0.92 3.30
C ILE A 50 -12.49 2.43 3.04
N ASN A 51 -11.28 2.99 3.00
CA ASN A 51 -11.05 4.41 2.71
C ASN A 51 -11.57 4.81 1.33
N GLN A 52 -11.35 3.98 0.30
CA GLN A 52 -11.94 4.18 -1.03
C GLN A 52 -13.49 4.16 -0.99
N GLY A 53 -14.07 3.25 -0.19
CA GLY A 53 -15.52 3.20 0.03
C GLY A 53 -16.04 4.47 0.70
N ILE A 54 -15.31 4.99 1.69
CA ILE A 54 -15.66 6.22 2.40
C ILE A 54 -15.55 7.44 1.47
N GLN A 55 -14.46 7.56 0.73
CA GLN A 55 -14.27 8.62 -0.26
C GLN A 55 -15.39 8.62 -1.30
N LYS A 56 -15.76 7.45 -1.82
CA LYS A 56 -16.84 7.32 -2.81
C LYS A 56 -18.23 7.69 -2.26
N ARG A 57 -18.52 7.35 -1.00
CA ARG A 57 -19.87 7.48 -0.42
C ARG A 57 -20.09 8.79 0.33
N PHE A 58 -19.02 9.38 0.87
CA PHE A 58 -19.06 10.57 1.72
C PHE A 58 -18.17 11.72 1.21
N GLY A 59 -17.35 11.50 0.18
CA GLY A 59 -16.45 12.53 -0.35
C GLY A 59 -15.28 12.87 0.58
N ILE A 60 -15.05 12.07 1.63
CA ILE A 60 -14.02 12.29 2.64
C ILE A 60 -12.85 11.36 2.38
N GLU A 61 -11.67 11.93 2.22
CA GLU A 61 -10.41 11.18 2.15
C GLU A 61 -9.71 11.27 3.50
N MET A 62 -9.46 10.12 4.12
CA MET A 62 -8.70 10.05 5.37
C MET A 62 -7.29 9.57 5.08
N SER A 63 -6.30 10.12 5.80
CA SER A 63 -4.94 9.64 5.72
C SER A 63 -4.79 8.32 6.49
N MET A 64 -3.80 7.50 6.15
CA MET A 64 -3.54 6.28 6.92
C MET A 64 -3.16 6.57 8.37
N LEU A 65 -2.47 7.69 8.64
CA LEU A 65 -2.13 8.09 10.00
C LEU A 65 -3.39 8.35 10.84
N GLN A 66 -4.40 8.99 10.24
CA GLN A 66 -5.69 9.22 10.90
C GLN A 66 -6.41 7.91 11.24
N PHE A 67 -6.31 6.86 10.41
CA PHE A 67 -6.87 5.54 10.74
C PHE A 67 -6.20 4.86 11.93
N TYR A 68 -4.91 5.11 12.15
CA TYR A 68 -4.16 4.49 13.25
C TYR A 68 -4.28 5.25 14.57
N GLU A 69 -4.34 6.59 14.53
CA GLU A 69 -4.34 7.41 15.74
C GLU A 69 -5.77 7.83 16.14
N ASP A 70 -6.45 8.56 15.25
CA ASP A 70 -7.68 9.29 15.61
C ASP A 70 -8.98 8.55 15.28
N THR A 71 -8.95 7.65 14.29
CA THR A 71 -10.12 6.99 13.73
C THR A 71 -9.94 5.47 13.65
N ASN A 72 -9.44 4.88 14.75
CA ASN A 72 -9.10 3.47 14.81
C ASN A 72 -10.24 2.50 15.14
N THR A 73 -11.46 3.01 15.30
CA THR A 73 -12.69 2.25 15.56
C THR A 73 -13.83 2.74 14.66
N ILE A 74 -14.89 1.94 14.51
CA ILE A 74 -16.05 2.30 13.69
C ILE A 74 -16.77 3.53 14.25
N ASN A 75 -16.88 3.60 15.58
CA ASN A 75 -17.47 4.75 16.25
C ASN A 75 -16.68 6.04 15.95
N LYS A 76 -15.35 6.00 16.04
CA LYS A 76 -14.51 7.18 15.78
C LYS A 76 -14.57 7.65 14.32
N ILE A 77 -14.61 6.73 13.35
CA ILE A 77 -14.83 7.11 11.95
C ILE A 77 -16.23 7.72 11.77
N SER A 78 -17.25 7.13 12.40
CA SER A 78 -18.63 7.63 12.29
C SER A 78 -18.76 9.03 12.87
N ASP A 79 -18.10 9.30 13.99
CA ASP A 79 -18.03 10.62 14.63
C ASP A 79 -17.24 11.62 13.77
N TYR A 80 -16.12 11.20 13.20
CA TYR A 80 -15.30 12.01 12.30
C TYR A 80 -16.09 12.45 11.05
N ILE A 81 -16.77 11.52 10.39
CA ILE A 81 -17.58 11.79 9.19
C ILE A 81 -18.81 12.63 9.53
N ALA A 82 -19.50 12.33 10.64
CA ALA A 82 -20.65 13.12 11.09
C ALA A 82 -20.25 14.56 11.46
N GLY A 83 -19.06 14.75 12.04
CA GLY A 83 -18.49 16.06 12.35
C GLY A 83 -18.15 16.90 11.11
N PHE A 84 -17.70 16.27 10.03
CA PHE A 84 -17.47 16.94 8.74
C PHE A 84 -18.78 17.45 8.10
N GLY A 85 -19.88 16.70 8.22
CA GLY A 85 -21.19 17.10 7.69
C GLY A 85 -21.78 18.35 8.36
N VAL A 86 -21.32 18.72 9.55
CA VAL A 86 -21.77 19.94 10.28
C VAL A 86 -21.00 21.19 9.83
N ARG A 87 -19.82 21.05 9.22
CA ARG A 87 -19.06 22.17 8.65
C ARG A 87 -19.36 22.43 7.16
N GLY A 88 -20.04 21.51 6.49
CA GLY A 88 -20.37 21.58 5.06
C GLY A 88 -21.71 22.24 4.73
N SER A 89 -22.39 22.89 5.68
CA SER A 89 -23.73 23.47 5.48
C SER A 89 -23.81 24.98 5.75
N GLU A 90 -22.74 25.74 5.48
CA GLU A 90 -22.77 27.21 5.43
C GLU A 90 -21.86 27.73 4.30
N SER A 91 -22.25 27.44 3.05
CA SER A 91 -21.87 28.11 1.79
C SER A 91 -22.57 27.30 0.69
N GLU A 92 -23.54 27.73 -0.10
CA GLU A 92 -23.97 29.04 -0.64
C GLU A 92 -25.54 28.98 -0.70
N VAL A 93 -26.35 30.06 -0.80
CA VAL A 93 -26.50 31.00 -1.92
C VAL A 93 -27.38 32.17 -1.41
N SER A 94 -26.92 33.41 -1.53
CA SER A 94 -27.83 34.55 -1.74
C SER A 94 -27.33 35.32 -2.95
N SER A 95 -28.09 35.19 -4.04
CA SER A 95 -28.05 36.12 -5.16
C SER A 95 -28.78 37.38 -4.73
N GLU A 96 -28.07 38.50 -4.64
CA GLU A 96 -28.68 39.79 -4.93
C GLU A 96 -27.81 40.56 -5.91
N ARG A 97 -28.37 40.66 -7.12
CA ARG A 97 -28.02 41.62 -8.15
C ARG A 97 -28.63 42.95 -7.73
N SER A 98 -27.80 43.98 -7.56
CA SER A 98 -28.19 45.38 -7.72
C SER A 98 -26.95 46.20 -8.08
N GLU A 99 -27.24 47.29 -8.77
CA GLU A 99 -26.43 47.93 -9.80
C GLU A 99 -25.74 49.23 -9.31
N ILE A 100 -24.58 49.54 -9.90
CA ILE A 100 -24.02 50.87 -10.23
C ILE A 100 -23.62 51.82 -9.08
N SER A 101 -22.31 52.13 -8.96
CA SER A 101 -21.74 53.46 -9.35
C SER A 101 -20.37 53.75 -8.69
N ASN A 102 -19.38 53.83 -9.57
CA ASN A 102 -18.13 54.61 -9.57
C ASN A 102 -17.86 55.62 -8.42
N GLN A 103 -16.68 55.53 -7.79
CA GLN A 103 -15.76 56.68 -7.64
C GLN A 103 -14.31 56.24 -7.31
N ARG A 104 -13.37 56.75 -8.11
CA ARG A 104 -11.91 56.72 -7.92
C ARG A 104 -11.47 57.68 -6.83
N THR A 105 -10.39 57.31 -6.13
CA THR A 105 -9.29 58.25 -5.82
C THR A 105 -7.96 57.50 -5.71
N GLU A 106 -6.91 58.09 -6.27
CA GLU A 106 -5.55 57.56 -6.45
C GLU A 106 -4.60 57.99 -5.30
N THR A 107 -3.85 57.03 -4.72
CA THR A 107 -2.41 57.03 -4.29
C THR A 107 -1.85 58.11 -3.30
N PRO A 108 -0.64 57.98 -2.68
CA PRO A 108 0.41 56.93 -2.79
C PRO A 108 1.05 56.42 -1.46
N SER A 109 1.61 55.21 -1.56
CA SER A 109 2.94 54.77 -1.05
C SER A 109 3.38 55.04 0.41
N TYR A 110 3.45 53.97 1.21
CA TYR A 110 4.70 53.57 1.88
C TYR A 110 4.79 52.04 1.95
N ALA A 111 5.94 51.51 1.56
CA ALA A 111 6.25 50.10 1.47
C ALA A 111 6.55 49.48 2.84
N ILE A 112 5.87 48.38 3.15
CA ILE A 112 6.40 47.28 3.95
C ILE A 112 6.07 46.01 3.16
N PRO A 113 7.05 45.22 2.69
CA PRO A 113 6.74 43.91 2.15
C PRO A 113 6.40 43.01 3.33
N ILE A 114 5.10 42.86 3.64
CA ILE A 114 4.63 41.79 4.51
C ILE A 114 4.67 40.53 3.65
N THR A 115 5.76 39.78 3.78
CA THR A 115 5.84 38.37 3.41
C THR A 115 4.63 37.63 4.00
N PRO A 116 3.85 36.87 3.20
CA PRO A 116 2.89 35.95 3.78
C PRO A 116 3.67 34.89 4.56
N GLU A 117 3.50 34.94 5.88
CA GLU A 117 4.02 34.00 6.86
C GLU A 117 3.41 32.63 6.57
N LEU A 118 4.14 31.84 5.79
CA LEU A 118 3.92 30.40 5.63
C LEU A 118 4.07 29.79 7.01
N SER A 119 2.98 29.27 7.57
CA SER A 119 3.01 28.31 8.66
C SER A 119 4.08 27.26 8.34
N PRO A 120 4.93 26.84 9.31
CA PRO A 120 6.02 25.93 9.01
C PRO A 120 5.43 24.59 8.60
N LEU A 121 5.36 24.36 7.29
CA LEU A 121 5.11 23.05 6.70
C LEU A 121 6.10 22.09 7.35
N THR A 122 5.56 21.07 8.00
CA THR A 122 6.38 20.03 8.60
C THR A 122 7.23 19.38 7.49
N SER A 123 8.44 18.96 7.84
CA SER A 123 9.46 18.48 6.88
C SER A 123 8.95 17.39 5.93
N VAL A 124 7.90 16.65 6.34
CA VAL A 124 7.27 15.57 5.58
C VAL A 124 6.25 16.10 4.56
N GLU A 125 5.49 17.16 4.87
CA GLU A 125 4.58 17.81 3.91
C GLU A 125 5.33 18.47 2.76
N ARG A 126 6.52 19.06 3.03
CA ARG A 126 7.41 19.55 1.96
C ARG A 126 7.86 18.43 1.04
N ILE A 127 8.23 17.28 1.60
CA ILE A 127 8.68 16.11 0.81
C ILE A 127 7.53 15.57 -0.05
N MET A 128 6.29 15.56 0.45
CA MET A 128 5.12 15.10 -0.31
C MET A 128 4.67 16.10 -1.39
N PHE A 129 4.65 17.41 -1.12
CA PHE A 129 4.39 18.43 -2.15
C PHE A 129 5.49 18.45 -3.23
N GLN A 130 6.74 18.24 -2.82
CA GLN A 130 7.86 18.10 -3.75
C GLN A 130 7.73 16.84 -4.61
N GLN A 131 7.21 15.74 -4.07
CA GLN A 131 6.95 14.51 -4.81
C GLN A 131 5.82 14.70 -5.85
N MET A 132 4.76 15.45 -5.52
CA MET A 132 3.66 15.72 -6.45
C MET A 132 4.07 16.64 -7.61
N GLN A 133 4.88 17.67 -7.36
CA GLN A 133 5.44 18.50 -8.43
C GLN A 133 6.42 17.72 -9.31
N ALA A 134 7.27 16.87 -8.72
CA ALA A 134 8.16 15.99 -9.48
C ALA A 134 7.37 15.02 -10.37
N MET A 135 6.20 14.54 -9.92
CA MET A 135 5.34 13.68 -10.73
C MET A 135 4.72 14.42 -11.92
N SER A 136 4.30 15.69 -11.77
CA SER A 136 3.83 16.50 -12.91
C SER A 136 4.92 16.77 -13.94
N GLN A 137 6.18 16.93 -13.50
CA GLN A 137 7.32 17.15 -14.39
C GLN A 137 7.73 15.86 -15.12
N LEU A 138 7.58 14.71 -14.47
CA LEU A 138 7.81 13.41 -15.12
C LEU A 138 6.73 13.11 -16.17
N MET A 139 5.47 13.48 -15.93
CA MET A 139 4.42 13.30 -16.93
C MET A 139 4.65 14.17 -18.17
N SER A 140 5.10 15.42 -18.01
CA SER A 140 5.41 16.28 -19.16
C SER A 140 6.61 15.76 -19.97
N GLN A 141 7.65 15.25 -19.30
CA GLN A 141 8.82 14.65 -19.97
C GLN A 141 8.48 13.33 -20.69
N GLN A 142 7.61 12.50 -20.13
CA GLN A 142 7.15 11.27 -20.78
C GLN A 142 6.30 11.55 -22.03
N LEU A 143 5.46 12.60 -21.98
CA LEU A 143 4.69 13.03 -23.15
C LEU A 143 5.58 13.56 -24.28
N GLU A 144 6.68 14.23 -23.92
CA GLU A 144 7.66 14.75 -24.89
C GLU A 144 8.47 13.64 -25.57
N ILE A 145 8.85 12.58 -24.84
CA ILE A 145 9.56 11.41 -25.40
C ILE A 145 8.64 10.61 -26.33
N LEU A 146 7.37 10.44 -25.99
CA LEU A 146 6.38 9.80 -26.87
C LEU A 146 6.14 10.60 -28.15
N LYS A 147 6.20 11.93 -28.07
CA LYS A 147 6.11 12.83 -29.22
C LYS A 147 7.38 12.80 -30.08
N LYS A 148 8.52 12.41 -29.52
CA LYS A 148 9.82 12.28 -30.20
C LYS A 148 10.11 10.87 -30.75
N GLY A 149 9.37 9.85 -30.29
CA GLY A 149 9.55 8.43 -30.67
C GLY A 149 8.77 7.97 -31.90
N SER A 150 7.97 8.83 -32.53
CA SER A 150 7.18 8.53 -33.72
C SER A 150 7.83 9.09 -34.99
N GLY A 151 9.03 8.60 -35.31
CA GLY A 151 9.67 8.93 -36.58
C GLY A 151 11.08 8.40 -36.73
N SER A 152 11.23 7.16 -37.19
CA SER A 152 12.14 6.78 -38.29
C SER A 152 12.12 5.27 -38.52
N GLU A 153 12.00 4.94 -39.81
CA GLU A 153 11.94 3.60 -40.40
C GLU A 153 13.22 2.80 -40.20
N VAL A 154 13.12 1.47 -40.06
CA VAL A 154 14.23 0.57 -40.33
C VAL A 154 13.77 -0.62 -41.18
N ARG A 155 14.19 -0.55 -42.45
CA ARG A 155 14.25 -1.60 -43.47
C ARG A 155 15.10 -2.79 -42.95
N GLY A 156 14.56 -3.99 -43.08
CA GLY A 156 15.15 -5.20 -42.50
C GLY A 156 16.38 -5.76 -43.21
N GLN A 157 17.07 -6.65 -42.49
CA GLN A 157 17.72 -7.83 -43.04
C GLN A 157 17.84 -8.90 -41.95
N ARG A 158 17.40 -10.11 -42.29
CA ARG A 158 17.43 -11.32 -41.48
C ARG A 158 18.73 -12.06 -41.81
N SER A 159 19.49 -12.48 -40.81
CA SER A 159 20.46 -13.56 -40.98
C SER A 159 20.57 -14.36 -39.67
N GLU A 160 20.34 -15.65 -39.80
CA GLU A 160 20.52 -16.67 -38.76
C GLU A 160 22.02 -16.93 -38.54
N THR A 161 22.43 -17.27 -37.30
CA THR A 161 23.34 -18.38 -36.95
C THR A 161 23.92 -18.22 -35.53
N ARG A 162 23.79 -19.30 -34.73
CA ARG A 162 24.50 -19.66 -33.47
C ARG A 162 24.25 -18.77 -32.24
N SER A 163 23.40 -19.28 -31.35
CA SER A 163 23.26 -18.81 -29.97
C SER A 163 24.50 -19.15 -29.13
N HIS A 164 25.55 -18.34 -29.25
CA HIS A 164 26.40 -18.10 -28.10
C HIS A 164 25.53 -17.34 -27.08
N LEU A 165 25.27 -17.95 -25.92
CA LEU A 165 24.74 -17.24 -24.77
C LEU A 165 25.80 -16.21 -24.37
N SER A 166 25.67 -14.98 -24.86
CA SER A 166 26.40 -13.85 -24.34
C SER A 166 26.10 -13.74 -22.84
N PRO A 167 27.08 -13.37 -21.99
CA PRO A 167 26.79 -13.02 -20.61
C PRO A 167 25.71 -11.95 -20.63
N LEU A 168 24.63 -12.16 -19.85
CA LEU A 168 23.61 -11.14 -19.63
C LEU A 168 24.34 -9.86 -19.24
N THR A 169 24.39 -8.89 -20.15
CA THR A 169 24.85 -7.55 -19.87
C THR A 169 23.96 -7.03 -18.76
N SER A 170 24.57 -6.77 -17.60
CA SER A 170 23.91 -6.16 -16.46
C SER A 170 23.37 -4.82 -16.93
N HIS A 171 22.07 -4.76 -17.23
CA HIS A 171 21.42 -3.48 -17.46
C HIS A 171 21.49 -2.74 -16.13
N PRO A 172 22.01 -1.50 -16.10
CA PRO A 172 21.98 -0.71 -14.88
C PRO A 172 20.53 -0.60 -14.43
N LEU A 173 20.29 -0.89 -13.15
CA LEU A 173 18.97 -0.76 -12.55
C LEU A 173 18.45 0.66 -12.85
N PRO A 174 17.21 0.82 -13.33
CA PRO A 174 16.65 2.14 -13.55
C PRO A 174 16.69 2.92 -12.23
N ALA A 175 17.05 4.20 -12.29
CA ALA A 175 17.35 5.04 -11.11
C ALA A 175 16.18 5.16 -10.09
N ASN A 176 14.98 4.71 -10.45
CA ASN A 176 13.77 4.78 -9.62
C ASN A 176 13.09 3.40 -9.47
N VAL A 177 13.84 2.32 -9.21
CA VAL A 177 13.19 1.10 -8.70
C VAL A 177 12.61 1.42 -7.33
N ASN A 178 11.29 1.36 -7.21
CA ASN A 178 10.62 1.46 -5.92
C ASN A 178 10.90 0.18 -5.11
N LEU A 179 12.06 0.16 -4.46
CA LEU A 179 12.57 -0.90 -3.60
C LEU A 179 11.80 -0.91 -2.26
N ARG A 180 10.46 -0.95 -2.30
CA ARG A 180 9.57 -0.85 -1.13
C ARG A 180 10.09 -1.72 0.01
N GLY A 181 10.62 -1.07 1.05
CA GLY A 181 11.09 -1.73 2.26
C GLY A 181 12.41 -2.50 2.16
N MET A 182 13.14 -2.48 1.02
CA MET A 182 14.48 -3.06 0.97
C MET A 182 15.51 -2.11 1.59
N LYS A 183 16.28 -2.62 2.54
CA LYS A 183 17.40 -1.94 3.18
C LYS A 183 18.70 -2.67 2.81
N LEU A 184 19.46 -2.05 1.92
CA LEU A 184 20.79 -2.54 1.52
C LEU A 184 21.89 -2.09 2.48
N GLU A 185 21.63 -1.08 3.31
CA GLU A 185 22.57 -0.65 4.34
C GLU A 185 22.66 -1.66 5.49
N PRO A 186 23.86 -1.90 6.05
CA PRO A 186 24.01 -2.71 7.26
C PRO A 186 23.12 -2.22 8.41
N ASP A 187 22.58 -3.14 9.19
CA ASP A 187 21.89 -2.79 10.42
C ASP A 187 22.90 -2.47 11.53
N VAL A 188 22.63 -1.40 12.29
CA VAL A 188 23.39 -1.08 13.49
C VAL A 188 22.91 -2.00 14.61
N LEU A 189 23.69 -3.03 14.90
CA LEU A 189 23.38 -4.07 15.88
C LEU A 189 24.41 -4.05 17.02
N THR A 190 23.94 -4.25 18.25
CA THR A 190 24.82 -4.49 19.40
C THR A 190 25.61 -5.80 19.22
N GLN A 191 26.76 -5.94 19.89
CA GLN A 191 27.56 -7.18 19.81
C GLN A 191 26.75 -8.43 20.14
N ARG A 192 25.92 -8.36 21.20
CA ARG A 192 25.03 -9.46 21.60
C ARG A 192 24.04 -9.86 20.49
N GLN A 193 23.48 -8.88 19.77
CA GLN A 193 22.57 -9.14 18.65
C GLN A 193 23.30 -9.75 17.45
N GLN A 194 24.51 -9.27 17.14
CA GLN A 194 25.34 -9.82 16.07
C GLN A 194 25.70 -11.28 16.34
N ASP A 195 26.13 -11.61 17.56
CA ASP A 195 26.48 -12.97 17.96
C ASP A 195 25.26 -13.91 17.91
N PHE A 196 24.10 -13.43 18.35
CA PHE A 196 22.84 -14.17 18.24
C PHE A 196 22.50 -14.44 16.77
N LEU A 197 22.54 -13.40 15.94
CA LEU A 197 22.18 -13.48 14.52
C LEU A 197 23.09 -14.46 13.79
N LYS A 198 24.42 -14.39 14.02
CA LYS A 198 25.38 -15.34 13.45
C LYS A 198 25.03 -16.79 13.79
N LYS A 199 24.84 -17.09 15.07
CA LYS A 199 24.47 -18.44 15.53
C LYS A 199 23.12 -18.89 14.99
N PHE A 200 22.16 -17.96 14.85
CA PHE A 200 20.86 -18.26 14.28
C PHE A 200 20.95 -18.60 12.78
N ILE A 201 21.67 -17.79 12.01
CA ILE A 201 21.89 -18.02 10.57
C ILE A 201 22.55 -19.38 10.35
N GLU A 202 23.59 -19.70 11.11
CA GLU A 202 24.29 -21.00 11.02
C GLU A 202 23.31 -22.16 11.26
N ARG A 203 22.52 -22.13 12.34
CA ARG A 203 21.54 -23.20 12.63
C ARG A 203 20.43 -23.28 11.58
N TYR A 204 19.88 -22.14 11.15
CA TYR A 204 18.77 -22.09 10.21
C TYR A 204 19.16 -22.61 8.83
N THR A 205 20.31 -22.16 8.33
CA THR A 205 20.84 -22.57 7.02
C THR A 205 21.32 -24.01 7.02
N ALA A 206 21.85 -24.52 8.14
CA ALA A 206 22.16 -25.94 8.29
C ALA A 206 20.90 -26.81 8.23
N ARG A 207 19.79 -26.37 8.83
CA ARG A 207 18.52 -27.11 8.83
C ARG A 207 17.90 -27.19 7.42
N SER A 208 17.96 -26.12 6.63
CA SER A 208 17.25 -25.97 5.35
C SER A 208 18.20 -25.82 4.15
N LYS A 209 19.30 -26.57 4.15
CA LYS A 209 20.41 -26.43 3.21
C LYS A 209 19.98 -26.64 1.76
N LYS A 210 19.27 -27.72 1.46
CA LYS A 210 18.82 -28.04 0.09
C LYS A 210 17.80 -27.01 -0.39
N SER A 211 16.92 -26.51 0.48
CA SER A 211 16.01 -25.41 0.12
C SER A 211 16.80 -24.19 -0.37
N LYS A 212 17.84 -23.78 0.36
CA LYS A 212 18.72 -22.66 -0.03
C LYS A 212 19.44 -22.92 -1.35
N GLU A 213 19.99 -24.11 -1.55
CA GLU A 213 20.69 -24.50 -2.79
C GLU A 213 19.77 -24.48 -4.00
N LEU A 214 18.55 -25.02 -3.89
CA LEU A 214 17.55 -24.98 -4.95
C LEU A 214 17.20 -23.55 -5.33
N VAL A 215 16.95 -22.70 -4.34
CA VAL A 215 16.63 -21.29 -4.58
C VAL A 215 17.78 -20.58 -5.27
N GLN A 216 19.03 -20.78 -4.83
CA GLN A 216 20.20 -20.20 -5.49
C GLN A 216 20.35 -20.67 -6.94
N LYS A 217 20.14 -21.96 -7.20
CA LYS A 217 20.21 -22.56 -8.54
C LYS A 217 19.16 -21.98 -9.49
N TYR A 218 17.94 -21.76 -9.00
CA TYR A 218 16.80 -21.39 -9.83
C TYR A 218 16.46 -19.89 -9.83
N ARG A 219 17.06 -19.09 -8.94
CA ARG A 219 16.84 -17.64 -8.83
C ARG A 219 16.99 -16.85 -10.15
N PRO A 220 17.93 -17.16 -11.07
CA PRO A 220 18.00 -16.46 -12.35
C PRO A 220 16.81 -16.72 -13.29
N PHE A 221 16.06 -17.81 -13.07
CA PHE A 221 15.00 -18.27 -13.95
C PHE A 221 13.60 -18.01 -13.39
N PHE A 222 13.45 -17.90 -12.07
CA PHE A 222 12.17 -17.66 -11.41
C PHE A 222 12.14 -16.31 -10.69
N SER A 223 11.21 -15.45 -11.09
CA SER A 223 10.95 -14.17 -10.42
C SER A 223 9.98 -14.36 -9.26
N ASP A 224 10.51 -14.48 -8.04
CA ASP A 224 9.72 -14.51 -6.80
C ASP A 224 9.97 -13.24 -5.98
N TRP A 225 8.96 -12.37 -5.93
CA TRP A 225 9.03 -11.10 -5.22
C TRP A 225 8.80 -11.25 -3.72
N ILE A 226 8.08 -12.29 -3.26
CA ILE A 226 7.61 -12.38 -1.88
C ILE A 226 8.78 -12.47 -0.88
N ASN A 227 9.83 -13.20 -1.25
CA ASN A 227 11.04 -13.37 -0.44
C ASN A 227 12.00 -12.18 -0.54
N SER A 228 11.74 -11.23 -1.43
CA SER A 228 12.50 -9.99 -1.55
C SER A 228 11.84 -8.83 -0.81
N LEU A 229 10.57 -8.96 -0.41
CA LEU A 229 9.86 -7.95 0.37
C LEU A 229 10.56 -7.72 1.71
N GLY A 230 10.78 -6.45 2.04
CA GLY A 230 11.42 -6.10 3.31
C GLY A 230 12.86 -6.58 3.42
N PHE A 231 13.56 -6.82 2.30
CA PHE A 231 14.93 -7.32 2.29
C PHE A 231 15.82 -6.48 3.21
N ARG A 232 16.58 -7.15 4.09
CA ARG A 232 17.62 -6.53 4.91
C ARG A 232 18.94 -7.20 4.64
N LEU A 233 19.99 -6.43 4.40
CA LEU A 233 21.31 -6.97 4.11
C LEU A 233 21.82 -7.89 5.23
N SER A 234 21.53 -7.55 6.49
CA SER A 234 21.88 -8.33 7.69
C SER A 234 21.24 -9.73 7.71
N LEU A 235 20.07 -9.90 7.08
CA LEU A 235 19.29 -11.13 7.05
C LEU A 235 19.40 -11.88 5.72
N LYS A 236 20.20 -11.39 4.77
CA LYS A 236 20.26 -11.92 3.38
C LYS A 236 20.43 -13.44 3.30
N GLU A 237 21.13 -14.02 4.27
CA GLU A 237 21.46 -15.45 4.30
C GLU A 237 20.31 -16.36 4.69
N ILE A 238 19.21 -15.82 5.22
CA ILE A 238 17.98 -16.54 5.62
C ILE A 238 16.76 -16.14 4.78
N MET A 239 16.91 -15.20 3.83
CA MET A 239 15.83 -14.74 2.95
C MET A 239 15.70 -15.68 1.74
N TYR A 240 15.00 -16.79 1.93
CA TYR A 240 14.64 -17.73 0.87
C TYR A 240 13.42 -18.56 1.29
N PRO A 241 12.60 -19.03 0.33
CA PRO A 241 11.47 -19.90 0.65
C PRO A 241 11.95 -21.28 1.10
N VAL A 242 11.23 -21.88 2.05
CA VAL A 242 11.36 -23.30 2.37
C VAL A 242 10.66 -24.11 1.28
N VAL A 243 11.38 -25.04 0.65
CA VAL A 243 10.86 -25.80 -0.49
C VAL A 243 10.34 -27.14 0.01
N GLY A 244 9.03 -27.38 -0.14
CA GLY A 244 8.38 -28.61 0.32
C GLY A 244 7.90 -29.50 -0.83
N PRO A 245 8.37 -30.77 -0.94
CA PRO A 245 7.87 -31.70 -1.96
C PRO A 245 6.56 -32.38 -1.56
N ARG A 246 6.17 -32.36 -0.27
CA ARG A 246 4.97 -33.06 0.21
C ARG A 246 4.31 -32.39 1.42
N SER A 247 3.01 -32.58 1.54
CA SER A 247 2.20 -32.22 2.71
C SER A 247 1.11 -33.25 2.98
N GLU A 248 0.70 -33.37 4.24
CA GLU A 248 -0.33 -34.30 4.69
C GLU A 248 -1.02 -33.76 5.95
N GLY A 249 -2.36 -33.69 5.93
CA GLY A 249 -3.13 -33.17 7.07
C GLY A 249 -2.74 -31.72 7.40
N SER A 250 -2.30 -31.48 8.63
CA SER A 250 -1.80 -30.20 9.14
C SER A 250 -0.27 -30.06 9.09
N LYS A 251 0.42 -30.97 8.39
CA LYS A 251 1.88 -31.03 8.34
C LYS A 251 2.40 -30.92 6.91
N PHE A 252 3.60 -30.38 6.76
CA PHE A 252 4.37 -30.48 5.52
C PHE A 252 5.83 -30.80 5.81
N TRP A 253 6.52 -31.32 4.80
CA TRP A 253 7.95 -31.63 4.90
C TRP A 253 8.70 -30.88 3.82
N ASP A 254 9.87 -30.37 4.17
CA ASP A 254 10.76 -29.74 3.19
C ASP A 254 11.62 -30.77 2.44
N VAL A 255 12.38 -30.31 1.44
CA VAL A 255 13.34 -31.11 0.67
C VAL A 255 14.51 -31.66 1.50
N ASP A 256 14.75 -31.06 2.67
CA ASP A 256 15.74 -31.50 3.66
C ASP A 256 15.19 -32.60 4.58
N GLY A 257 13.87 -32.84 4.57
CA GLY A 257 13.18 -33.84 5.38
C GLY A 257 12.65 -33.30 6.71
N ASN A 258 12.75 -31.99 6.96
CA ASN A 258 12.23 -31.36 8.15
C ASN A 258 10.71 -31.35 8.13
N GLU A 259 10.09 -31.76 9.24
CA GLU A 259 8.65 -31.65 9.44
C GLU A 259 8.26 -30.26 9.98
N TYR A 260 7.16 -29.73 9.48
CA TYR A 260 6.57 -28.46 9.88
C TYR A 260 5.07 -28.64 10.13
N ILE A 261 4.55 -27.86 11.08
CA ILE A 261 3.11 -27.70 11.28
C ILE A 261 2.65 -26.51 10.43
N ASP A 262 1.71 -26.75 9.53
CA ASP A 262 1.13 -25.73 8.65
C ASP A 262 0.06 -24.93 9.40
N ILE A 263 0.46 -23.77 9.93
CA ILE A 263 -0.46 -22.77 10.49
C ILE A 263 -0.93 -21.76 9.45
N ALA A 264 -0.40 -21.81 8.22
CA ALA A 264 -0.75 -20.89 7.14
C ALA A 264 -2.04 -21.32 6.42
N ARG A 265 -2.46 -22.58 6.58
CA ARG A 265 -3.80 -23.03 6.19
C ARG A 265 -4.87 -22.27 6.96
N ARG A 266 -5.39 -21.23 6.32
CA ARG A 266 -6.74 -20.75 6.59
C ARG A 266 -7.70 -21.77 5.98
N GLU A 267 -8.58 -22.36 6.79
CA GLU A 267 -9.70 -23.14 6.24
C GLU A 267 -10.52 -22.20 5.33
N LEU A 268 -10.24 -22.24 4.02
CA LEU A 268 -11.22 -21.82 3.04
C LEU A 268 -12.39 -22.78 3.23
N PHE A 269 -13.47 -22.29 3.83
CA PHE A 269 -14.76 -22.98 3.91
C PHE A 269 -14.96 -23.80 2.64
N ARG A 270 -14.81 -25.12 2.76
CA ARG A 270 -15.09 -26.07 1.69
C ARG A 270 -16.56 -25.83 1.32
N LYS A 271 -16.84 -25.17 0.20
CA LYS A 271 -18.17 -25.28 -0.40
C LYS A 271 -18.43 -26.77 -0.60
N PRO A 272 -19.57 -27.33 -0.16
CA PRO A 272 -19.87 -28.72 -0.42
C PRO A 272 -19.84 -28.95 -1.92
N SER A 273 -19.06 -29.95 -2.33
CA SER A 273 -18.89 -30.39 -3.70
C SER A 273 -20.27 -30.60 -4.32
N ALA A 274 -20.60 -29.83 -5.36
CA ALA A 274 -21.71 -30.18 -6.22
C ALA A 274 -21.35 -31.53 -6.87
N ILE A 275 -22.09 -32.56 -6.47
CA ILE A 275 -22.05 -33.89 -7.05
C ILE A 275 -22.43 -33.73 -8.53
N TYR A 276 -21.46 -33.88 -9.43
CA TYR A 276 -21.76 -34.09 -10.84
C TYR A 276 -22.33 -35.51 -10.98
N HIS A 277 -23.65 -35.64 -11.02
CA HIS A 277 -24.29 -36.81 -11.59
C HIS A 277 -24.06 -36.76 -13.10
N LYS A 278 -23.21 -37.67 -13.59
CA LYS A 278 -23.17 -38.04 -14.99
C LYS A 278 -24.37 -38.98 -15.20
N SER A 279 -25.39 -38.51 -15.91
CA SER A 279 -26.45 -39.37 -16.42
C SER A 279 -25.89 -40.07 -17.66
N ASP A 280 -25.87 -41.40 -17.62
CA ASP A 280 -25.77 -42.26 -18.80
C ASP A 280 -27.08 -42.24 -19.60
#